data_AF-A0AAD4VS70-F1
#
_entry.id   AF-A0AAD4VS70-F1
#
_cell.length_a   1.000
_cell.length_b   1.000
_cell.length_c   1.000
_cell.angle_alpha   90.00
_cell.angle_beta   90.00
_cell.angle_gamma   90.00
#
_symmetry.space_group_name_H-M   'P 1'
#
loop_
_entity.id
_entity.type
_entity.pdbx_description
1 polymer ?
#
loop_
_entity_poly.entity_id
_entity_poly.type
_entity_poly.pdbx_seq_one_letter_code
_entity_poly.pdbx_strand_id
1 'polypeptide(L)'
;MTLELVGGAALGTVFVALHNVVKVALGRTIMQFKPLLGDLKFTLDSLNPRIIQQVGEHKLALGLPNEEIDSFQQQTDEGIKLVIKLSKLSMWSCNIWYNYCNCTKPSYTYQLVELDRYFRILLEILKQQEMRDVKEALLLARKIHDKQDELDKKLFDLLKVQQEAGLRAHEGWNGREF
;
A
#
# COMPACT_ATOMS: atom_id res chain seq x y z
N MET A 1 5.57 16.11 16.77
CA MET A 1 4.97 14.83 16.35
C MET A 1 3.46 15.00 16.33
N THR A 2 2.82 15.28 15.18
CA THR A 2 1.33 15.19 15.08
C THR A 2 0.77 15.31 13.65
N LEU A 3 1.45 15.88 12.66
CA LEU A 3 0.84 16.04 11.33
C LEU A 3 0.73 14.71 10.54
N GLU A 4 1.77 13.88 10.60
CA GLU A 4 1.84 12.56 9.93
C GLU A 4 0.77 11.57 10.41
N LEU A 5 0.34 11.67 11.68
CA LEU A 5 -0.65 10.76 12.27
C LEU A 5 -2.08 11.07 11.78
N VAL A 6 -2.36 12.33 11.41
CA VAL A 6 -3.67 12.75 10.90
C VAL A 6 -3.85 12.35 9.43
N GLY A 7 -2.75 12.30 8.66
CA GLY A 7 -2.79 11.97 7.22
C GLY A 7 -3.28 10.55 6.93
N GLY A 8 -2.72 9.53 7.60
CA GLY A 8 -3.08 8.13 7.34
C GLY A 8 -4.53 7.79 7.71
N ALA A 9 -4.99 8.20 8.91
CA ALA A 9 -6.35 7.94 9.36
C ALA A 9 -7.41 8.65 8.49
N ALA A 10 -7.12 9.88 8.05
CA ALA A 10 -7.98 10.61 7.13
C ALA A 10 -8.09 9.90 5.77
N LEU A 11 -6.98 9.38 5.26
CA LEU A 11 -6.91 8.66 3.99
C LEU A 11 -7.75 7.38 3.99
N GLY A 12 -7.62 6.56 5.04
CA GLY A 12 -8.43 5.36 5.21
C GLY A 12 -9.91 5.68 5.31
N THR A 13 -10.27 6.76 6.01
CA THR A 13 -11.67 7.18 6.19
C THR A 13 -12.31 7.59 4.87
N VAL A 14 -11.65 8.46 4.09
CA VAL A 14 -12.19 8.93 2.80
C VAL A 14 -12.28 7.79 1.79
N PHE A 15 -11.30 6.87 1.78
CA PHE A 15 -11.31 5.69 0.93
C PHE A 15 -12.50 4.75 1.24
N VAL A 16 -12.72 4.46 2.53
CA VAL A 16 -13.85 3.63 2.98
C VAL A 16 -15.18 4.28 2.59
N ALA A 17 -15.28 5.62 2.65
CA ALA A 17 -16.46 6.35 2.21
C ALA A 17 -16.74 6.14 0.71
N LEU A 18 -15.73 6.26 -0.16
CA LEU A 18 -15.86 5.99 -1.59
C LEU A 18 -16.30 4.54 -1.84
N HIS A 19 -15.63 3.57 -1.21
CA HIS A 19 -15.93 2.15 -1.35
C HIS A 19 -17.39 1.84 -1.04
N ASN A 20 -17.89 2.37 0.08
CA ASN A 20 -19.28 2.21 0.50
C ASN A 20 -20.26 2.85 -0.50
N VAL A 21 -19.97 4.05 -0.97
CA VAL A 21 -20.82 4.75 -1.94
C VAL A 21 -20.92 3.98 -3.27
N VAL A 22 -19.81 3.42 -3.77
CA VAL A 22 -19.79 2.57 -4.96
C VAL A 22 -20.61 1.30 -4.75
N LYS A 23 -20.46 0.63 -3.59
CA LYS A 23 -21.24 -0.56 -3.24
C LYS A 23 -22.75 -0.28 -3.22
N VAL A 24 -23.16 0.84 -2.64
CA VAL A 24 -24.56 1.26 -2.62
C VAL A 24 -25.06 1.61 -4.02
N ALA A 25 -24.25 2.29 -4.82
CA ALA A 25 -24.62 2.72 -6.17
C ALA A 25 -24.86 1.53 -7.12
N LEU A 26 -24.12 0.41 -6.97
CA LEU A 26 -24.35 -0.80 -7.76
C LEU A 26 -25.79 -1.36 -7.65
N GLY A 27 -26.42 -1.22 -6.48
CA GLY A 27 -27.79 -1.65 -6.25
C GLY A 27 -28.86 -0.67 -6.76
N ARG A 28 -28.50 0.60 -7.00
CA ARG A 28 -29.46 1.70 -7.26
C ARG A 28 -29.33 2.33 -8.64
N THR A 29 -28.19 2.21 -9.28
CA THR A 29 -27.88 2.90 -10.54
C THR A 29 -28.46 2.16 -11.75
N ILE A 30 -28.72 2.93 -12.82
CA ILE A 30 -29.17 2.45 -14.13
C ILE A 30 -28.20 1.38 -14.69
N MET A 31 -28.74 0.39 -15.38
CA MET A 31 -28.02 -0.80 -15.87
C MET A 31 -26.76 -0.47 -16.69
N GLN A 32 -26.76 0.61 -17.47
CA GLN A 32 -25.64 1.02 -18.31
C GLN A 32 -24.34 1.35 -17.54
N PHE A 33 -24.42 1.81 -16.28
CA PHE A 33 -23.25 2.17 -15.48
C PHE A 33 -22.81 1.05 -14.54
N LYS A 34 -23.62 -0.01 -14.38
CA LYS A 34 -23.28 -1.14 -13.49
C LYS A 34 -21.96 -1.81 -13.85
N PRO A 35 -21.61 -2.05 -15.13
CA PRO A 35 -20.31 -2.62 -15.48
C PRO A 35 -19.16 -1.74 -14.97
N LEU A 36 -19.20 -0.43 -15.25
CA LEU A 36 -18.16 0.53 -14.86
C LEU A 36 -18.04 0.68 -13.34
N LEU A 37 -19.16 0.70 -12.62
CA LEU A 37 -19.16 0.69 -11.16
C LEU A 37 -18.65 -0.64 -10.59
N GLY A 38 -18.85 -1.74 -11.33
CA GLY A 38 -18.33 -3.06 -10.98
C GLY A 38 -16.82 -3.12 -11.11
N ASP A 39 -16.28 -2.58 -12.21
CA ASP A 39 -14.84 -2.43 -12.44
C ASP A 39 -14.19 -1.56 -11.36
N LEU A 40 -14.77 -0.38 -11.08
CA LEU A 40 -14.31 0.49 -10.02
C LEU A 40 -14.34 -0.21 -8.66
N LYS A 41 -15.43 -0.91 -8.34
CA LYS A 41 -15.52 -1.69 -7.09
C LYS A 41 -14.41 -2.73 -7.01
N PHE A 42 -14.17 -3.48 -8.08
CA PHE A 42 -13.13 -4.50 -8.11
C PHE A 42 -11.73 -3.91 -7.86
N THR A 43 -11.44 -2.76 -8.47
CA THR A 43 -10.20 -2.02 -8.24
C THR A 43 -10.10 -1.57 -6.77
N LEU A 44 -11.17 -1.01 -6.19
CA LEU A 44 -11.19 -0.59 -4.79
C LEU A 44 -11.07 -1.77 -3.82
N ASP A 45 -11.71 -2.91 -4.09
CA ASP A 45 -11.55 -4.14 -3.29
C ASP A 45 -10.09 -4.61 -3.28
N SER A 46 -9.41 -4.51 -4.42
CA SER A 46 -8.00 -4.90 -4.57
C SER A 46 -7.04 -3.94 -3.86
N LEU A 47 -7.41 -2.66 -3.76
CA LEU A 47 -6.68 -1.63 -3.02
C LEU A 47 -6.90 -1.70 -1.51
N ASN A 48 -8.08 -2.12 -1.08
CA ASN A 48 -8.49 -2.13 0.31
C ASN A 48 -7.47 -2.74 1.29
N PRO A 49 -6.91 -3.95 1.07
CA PRO A 49 -5.92 -4.50 1.99
C PRO A 49 -4.66 -3.62 2.10
N ARG A 50 -4.24 -2.98 0.99
CA ARG A 50 -3.04 -2.13 0.93
C ARG A 50 -3.26 -0.82 1.69
N ILE A 51 -4.44 -0.22 1.53
CA ILE A 51 -4.83 1.00 2.24
C ILE A 51 -4.99 0.71 3.74
N ILE A 52 -5.68 -0.37 4.12
CA ILE A 52 -5.93 -0.71 5.53
C ILE A 52 -4.64 -1.09 6.25
N GLN A 53 -3.77 -1.91 5.64
CA GLN A 53 -2.50 -2.31 6.23
C GLN A 53 -1.63 -1.10 6.60
N GLN A 54 -1.58 -0.12 5.70
CA GLN A 54 -0.75 1.08 5.90
C GLN A 54 -1.35 2.09 6.89
N VAL A 55 -2.67 2.06 7.12
CA VAL A 55 -3.33 2.88 8.15
C VAL A 55 -3.25 2.22 9.54
N GLY A 56 -3.27 0.89 9.63
CA GLY A 56 -3.27 0.14 10.89
C GLY A 56 -1.89 0.00 11.57
N GLU A 57 -0.80 -0.11 10.79
CA GLU A 57 0.53 -0.43 11.32
C GLU A 57 1.35 0.77 11.85
N HIS A 58 0.75 1.96 11.92
CA HIS A 58 1.32 3.22 12.43
C HIS A 58 2.39 3.89 11.54
N LYS A 59 2.05 5.12 11.12
CA LYS A 59 2.92 6.28 10.77
C LYS A 59 3.50 6.45 9.36
N LEU A 60 3.23 5.61 8.37
CA LEU A 60 3.62 5.94 6.99
C LEU A 60 2.37 6.10 6.13
N ALA A 61 2.07 7.36 5.77
CA ALA A 61 1.30 7.63 4.57
C ALA A 61 1.88 6.79 3.42
N LEU A 62 1.03 6.32 2.49
CA LEU A 62 1.15 5.24 1.49
C LEU A 62 2.52 4.90 0.80
N GLY A 63 3.68 5.19 1.41
CA GLY A 63 4.94 5.49 0.75
C GLY A 63 4.86 6.69 -0.22
N LEU A 64 3.75 7.43 -0.22
CA LEU A 64 3.45 8.40 -1.28
C LEU A 64 3.97 9.81 -0.93
N PRO A 65 4.50 10.55 -1.91
CA PRO A 65 4.75 11.98 -1.78
C PRO A 65 3.47 12.74 -1.37
N ASN A 66 3.62 13.87 -0.67
CA ASN A 66 2.48 14.69 -0.23
C ASN A 66 1.55 15.09 -1.39
N GLU A 67 2.09 15.40 -2.56
CA GLU A 67 1.31 15.71 -3.76
C GLU A 67 0.40 14.53 -4.19
N GLU A 68 0.89 13.30 -4.06
CA GLU A 68 0.12 12.10 -4.39
C GLU A 68 -0.93 11.80 -3.32
N ILE A 69 -0.68 12.14 -2.05
CA ILE A 69 -1.67 12.06 -0.96
C ILE A 69 -2.81 13.05 -1.21
N ASP A 70 -2.49 14.30 -1.54
CA ASP A 70 -3.48 15.34 -1.83
C ASP A 70 -4.31 14.97 -3.07
N SER A 71 -3.63 14.48 -4.12
CA SER A 71 -4.28 13.95 -5.33
C SER A 71 -5.21 12.78 -5.01
N PHE A 72 -4.79 11.86 -4.14
CA PHE A 72 -5.62 10.75 -3.70
C PHE A 72 -6.89 11.23 -2.99
N GLN A 73 -6.76 12.15 -2.04
CA GLN A 73 -7.89 12.69 -1.32
C GLN A 73 -8.86 13.39 -2.27
N GLN A 74 -8.33 14.22 -3.18
CA GLN A 74 -9.12 14.91 -4.19
C GLN A 74 -9.87 13.92 -5.10
N GLN A 75 -9.19 12.91 -5.66
CA GLN A 75 -9.82 11.91 -6.53
C GLN A 75 -10.88 11.10 -5.79
N THR A 76 -10.65 10.78 -4.52
CA THR A 76 -11.62 10.05 -3.70
C THR A 76 -12.87 10.90 -3.44
N ASP A 77 -12.71 12.18 -3.09
CA ASP A 77 -13.82 13.10 -2.87
C ASP A 77 -14.62 13.40 -4.15
N GLU A 78 -13.92 13.60 -5.27
CA GLU A 78 -14.55 13.79 -6.58
C GLU A 78 -15.30 12.52 -7.00
N GLY A 79 -14.71 11.35 -6.78
CA GLY A 79 -15.33 10.05 -7.01
C GLY A 79 -16.61 9.84 -6.20
N ILE A 80 -16.60 10.19 -4.91
CA ILE A 80 -17.80 10.14 -4.05
C ILE A 80 -18.92 11.01 -4.65
N LYS A 81 -18.60 12.27 -5.00
CA LYS A 81 -19.57 13.20 -5.59
C LYS A 81 -20.13 12.67 -6.91
N LEU A 82 -19.28 12.11 -7.77
CA LEU A 82 -19.64 11.51 -9.05
C LEU A 82 -20.62 10.34 -8.85
N VAL A 83 -20.26 9.39 -7.99
CA VAL A 83 -21.05 8.17 -7.77
C VAL A 83 -22.38 8.49 -7.07
N ILE A 84 -22.41 9.45 -6.14
CA ILE A 84 -23.67 9.92 -5.54
C ILE A 84 -24.58 10.53 -6.61
N LYS A 85 -24.06 11.41 -7.48
CA LYS A 85 -24.85 12.01 -8.57
C LYS A 85 -25.44 10.95 -9.49
N LEU A 86 -24.62 9.96 -9.87
CA LEU A 86 -25.03 8.82 -10.68
C LEU A 86 -26.13 7.99 -10.02
N SER A 87 -26.01 7.70 -8.72
CA SER A 87 -27.00 6.91 -7.98
C SER A 87 -28.37 7.58 -7.83
N LYS A 88 -28.43 8.91 -8.02
CA LYS A 88 -29.67 9.71 -7.99
C LYS A 88 -30.36 9.80 -9.35
N LEU A 89 -29.70 9.41 -10.43
CA LEU A 89 -30.33 9.34 -11.75
C LEU A 89 -31.36 8.21 -11.72
N SER A 90 -32.64 8.59 -11.66
CA SER A 90 -33.71 7.60 -11.63
C SER A 90 -33.79 6.88 -12.97
N MET A 91 -34.16 5.60 -12.92
CA MET A 91 -34.42 4.75 -14.08
C MET A 91 -35.46 5.36 -15.05
N TRP A 92 -36.20 6.39 -14.62
CA TRP A 92 -37.28 7.07 -15.33
C TRP A 92 -36.88 8.40 -16.00
N SER A 93 -35.62 8.85 -15.90
CA SER A 93 -35.16 10.10 -16.54
C SER A 93 -34.73 9.94 -18.02
N CYS A 94 -35.34 9.00 -18.75
CA CYS A 94 -35.12 8.83 -20.20
C CYS A 94 -35.49 10.07 -21.04
N ASN A 95 -36.30 11.01 -20.53
CA ASN A 95 -36.58 12.27 -21.21
C ASN A 95 -35.44 13.31 -21.12
N ILE A 96 -34.40 13.06 -20.30
CA ILE A 96 -33.16 13.88 -20.25
C ILE A 96 -32.02 13.23 -21.06
N TRP A 97 -32.27 12.07 -21.69
CA TRP A 97 -31.27 11.32 -22.47
C TRP A 97 -30.68 12.16 -23.61
N TYR A 98 -31.50 12.94 -24.32
CA TYR A 98 -31.04 13.69 -25.49
C TYR A 98 -30.11 14.88 -25.15
N ASN A 99 -30.12 15.38 -23.91
CA ASN A 99 -29.24 16.48 -23.47
C ASN A 99 -27.99 15.97 -22.73
N TYR A 100 -28.06 14.81 -22.07
CA TYR A 100 -26.92 14.25 -21.33
C TYR A 100 -25.86 13.58 -22.21
N CYS A 101 -26.18 13.33 -23.49
CA CYS A 101 -25.23 13.01 -24.55
C CYS A 101 -24.62 14.25 -25.23
N ASN A 102 -24.96 15.48 -24.80
CA ASN A 102 -24.51 16.69 -25.49
C ASN A 102 -23.10 17.14 -25.03
N CYS A 103 -22.14 16.72 -25.84
CA CYS A 103 -20.82 17.22 -26.24
C CYS A 103 -20.21 18.52 -25.63
N THR A 104 -20.36 18.82 -24.34
CA THR A 104 -19.64 19.97 -23.74
C THR A 104 -19.06 19.72 -22.35
N LYS A 105 -19.17 18.50 -21.81
CA LYS A 105 -18.52 18.01 -20.59
C LYS A 105 -18.16 16.53 -20.78
N PRO A 106 -17.12 15.97 -20.12
CA PRO A 106 -16.88 14.54 -20.21
C PRO A 106 -18.13 13.78 -19.73
N SER A 107 -18.58 12.80 -20.51
CA SER A 107 -19.73 11.97 -20.14
C SER A 107 -19.49 11.29 -18.80
N TYR A 108 -20.56 10.91 -18.07
CA TYR A 108 -20.38 10.15 -16.83
C TYR A 108 -19.60 8.85 -17.03
N THR A 109 -19.74 8.23 -18.21
CA THR A 109 -18.95 7.07 -18.62
C THR A 109 -17.46 7.41 -18.58
N TYR A 110 -17.05 8.51 -19.23
CA TYR A 110 -15.65 8.92 -19.23
C TYR A 110 -15.16 9.23 -17.81
N GLN A 111 -15.95 9.94 -17.00
CA GLN A 111 -15.58 10.26 -15.62
C GLN A 111 -15.38 9.00 -14.76
N LEU A 112 -16.23 7.98 -14.91
CA LEU A 112 -16.06 6.70 -14.21
C LEU A 112 -14.85 5.92 -14.69
N VAL A 113 -14.60 5.91 -16.01
CA VAL A 113 -13.42 5.25 -16.60
C VAL A 113 -12.13 5.90 -16.11
N GLU A 114 -12.07 7.23 -16.06
CA GLU A 114 -10.90 7.95 -15.57
C GLU A 114 -10.68 7.74 -14.07
N LEU A 115 -11.76 7.73 -13.28
CA LEU A 115 -11.68 7.42 -11.85
C LEU A 115 -11.15 6.01 -11.59
N ASP A 116 -11.67 4.99 -12.30
CA ASP A 116 -11.16 3.62 -12.20
C ASP A 116 -9.71 3.53 -12.68
N ARG A 117 -9.36 4.20 -13.78
CA ARG A 117 -7.99 4.27 -14.31
C ARG A 117 -7.02 4.83 -13.27
N TYR A 118 -7.39 5.90 -12.57
CA TYR A 118 -6.59 6.47 -11.50
C TYR A 118 -6.29 5.44 -10.40
N PHE A 119 -7.34 4.78 -9.87
CA PHE A 119 -7.16 3.79 -8.80
C PHE A 119 -6.41 2.54 -9.27
N ARG A 120 -6.53 2.13 -10.54
CA ARG A 120 -5.70 1.05 -11.11
C ARG A 120 -4.22 1.42 -11.15
N ILE A 121 -3.90 2.64 -11.59
CA ILE A 121 -2.52 3.12 -11.61
C ILE A 121 -1.95 3.13 -10.19
N LEU A 122 -2.71 3.65 -9.23
CA LEU A 122 -2.33 3.63 -7.82
C LEU A 122 -2.07 2.20 -7.32
N LEU A 123 -2.95 1.24 -7.65
CA LEU A 123 -2.77 -0.16 -7.27
C LEU A 123 -1.45 -0.73 -7.80
N GLU A 124 -1.09 -0.43 -9.04
CA GLU A 124 0.16 -0.89 -9.63
C GLU A 124 1.39 -0.22 -8.99
N ILE A 125 1.31 1.08 -8.67
CA ILE A 125 2.38 1.78 -7.92
C ILE A 125 2.60 1.10 -6.57
N LEU A 126 1.54 0.85 -5.81
CA LEU A 126 1.62 0.23 -4.48
C LEU A 126 2.14 -1.22 -4.54
N LYS A 127 1.78 -2.00 -5.57
CA LYS A 127 2.35 -3.33 -5.80
C LYS A 127 3.85 -3.27 -6.07
N GLN A 128 4.28 -2.33 -6.89
CA GLN A 128 5.70 -2.17 -7.21
C GLN A 128 6.51 -1.72 -6.00
N GLN A 129 5.95 -0.85 -5.16
CA GLN A 129 6.55 -0.45 -3.88
C GLN A 129 6.78 -1.69 -2.99
N GLU A 130 5.74 -2.49 -2.77
CA GLU A 130 5.83 -3.71 -1.96
C GLU A 130 6.91 -4.68 -2.48
N MET A 131 6.99 -4.89 -3.80
CA MET A 131 8.03 -5.74 -4.39
C MET A 131 9.45 -5.20 -4.18
N ARG A 132 9.63 -3.87 -4.22
CA ARG A 132 10.92 -3.23 -3.95
C ARG A 132 11.30 -3.40 -2.47
N ASP A 133 10.35 -3.14 -1.57
CA ASP A 133 10.57 -3.23 -0.14
C ASP A 133 10.95 -4.66 0.28
N VAL A 134 10.26 -5.68 -0.27
CA VAL A 134 10.60 -7.09 -0.05
C VAL A 134 12.01 -7.42 -0.57
N LYS A 135 12.37 -6.91 -1.75
CA LYS A 135 13.71 -7.14 -2.33
C LYS A 135 14.81 -6.50 -1.48
N GLU A 136 14.59 -5.28 -0.99
CA GLU A 136 15.54 -4.59 -0.12
C GLU A 136 15.69 -5.30 1.23
N ALA A 137 14.59 -5.73 1.83
CA ALA A 137 14.60 -6.54 3.05
C ALA A 137 15.39 -7.85 2.86
N LEU A 138 15.24 -8.53 1.73
CA LEU A 138 15.99 -9.75 1.41
C LEU A 138 17.49 -9.47 1.22
N LEU A 139 17.86 -8.36 0.58
CA LEU A 139 19.26 -7.97 0.44
C LEU A 139 19.90 -7.62 1.80
N LEU A 140 19.16 -6.94 2.67
CA LEU A 140 19.59 -6.66 4.04
C LEU A 140 19.75 -7.95 4.85
N ALA A 141 18.79 -8.87 4.76
CA ALA A 141 18.86 -10.17 5.43
C ALA A 141 20.10 -10.98 4.99
N ARG A 142 20.42 -10.98 3.69
CA ARG A 142 21.64 -11.64 3.18
C ARG A 142 22.91 -11.00 3.75
N LYS A 143 23.00 -9.67 3.76
CA LYS A 143 24.16 -8.97 4.36
C LYS A 143 24.30 -9.26 5.86
N ILE A 144 23.19 -9.42 6.57
CA ILE A 144 23.20 -9.80 7.99
C ILE A 144 23.73 -11.22 8.14
N HIS A 145 23.23 -12.16 7.33
CA HIS A 145 23.68 -13.56 7.35
C HIS A 145 25.18 -13.67 7.06
N ASP A 146 25.69 -13.01 6.01
CA ASP A 146 27.11 -13.06 5.65
C ASP A 146 28.01 -12.55 6.81
N LYS A 147 27.56 -11.50 7.50
CA LYS A 147 28.27 -10.96 8.68
C LYS A 147 28.18 -11.89 9.89
N GLN A 148 27.05 -12.58 10.08
CA GLN A 148 26.90 -13.58 11.13
C GLN A 148 27.88 -14.73 10.91
N ASP A 149 27.99 -15.24 9.68
CA ASP A 149 28.96 -16.29 9.33
C ASP A 149 30.42 -15.85 9.58
N GLU A 150 30.75 -14.59 9.30
CA GLU A 150 32.09 -14.05 9.58
C GLU A 150 32.37 -13.95 11.09
N LEU A 151 31.38 -13.51 11.87
CA LEU A 151 31.49 -13.43 13.33
C LEU A 151 31.65 -14.82 13.96
N ASP A 152 30.88 -15.80 13.51
CA ASP A 152 30.95 -17.17 14.02
C ASP A 152 32.31 -17.81 13.74
N LYS A 153 32.91 -17.56 12.57
CA LYS A 153 34.29 -17.99 12.25
C LYS A 153 35.31 -17.34 13.17
N LYS A 154 35.25 -16.02 13.36
CA LYS A 154 36.18 -15.30 14.26
C LYS A 154 36.06 -15.79 15.71
N LEU A 155 34.85 -16.08 16.17
CA LEU A 155 34.60 -16.64 17.49
C LEU A 155 35.27 -18.01 17.65
N PHE A 156 35.09 -18.89 16.66
CA PHE A 156 35.71 -20.21 16.64
C PHE A 156 37.24 -20.12 16.69
N ASP A 157 37.84 -19.25 15.88
CA ASP A 157 39.29 -19.05 15.86
C ASP A 157 39.83 -18.53 17.21
N LEU A 158 39.11 -17.60 17.85
CA LEU A 158 39.48 -17.10 19.19
C LEU A 158 39.43 -18.20 20.26
N LEU A 159 38.40 -19.05 20.25
CA LEU A 159 38.28 -20.18 21.17
C LEU A 159 39.45 -21.16 21.00
N LYS A 160 39.84 -21.43 19.75
CA LYS A 160 40.99 -22.30 19.47
C LYS A 160 42.30 -21.70 20.01
N VAL A 161 42.54 -20.41 19.80
CA VAL A 161 43.74 -19.72 20.32
C VAL A 161 43.77 -19.77 21.86
N GLN A 162 42.64 -19.56 22.54
CA GLN A 162 42.57 -19.66 24.00
C GLN A 162 42.89 -21.08 24.50
N GLN A 163 42.37 -22.10 23.82
CA GLN A 163 42.63 -23.50 24.17
C GLN A 163 44.10 -23.88 24.01
N GLU A 164 44.73 -23.45 22.91
CA GLU A 164 46.17 -23.64 22.68
C GLU A 164 47.03 -22.88 23.70
N ALA A 165 46.66 -21.65 24.07
CA ALA A 165 47.36 -20.86 25.08
C ALA A 165 47.26 -21.50 26.47
N GLY A 166 46.09 -22.04 26.83
CA GLY A 166 45.89 -22.77 28.10
C GLY A 166 46.74 -24.05 28.19
N LEU A 167 46.83 -24.82 27.11
CA LEU A 167 47.68 -26.02 27.04
C LEU A 167 49.18 -25.67 27.22
N ARG A 168 49.67 -24.63 26.54
CA ARG A 168 51.07 -24.18 26.69
C ARG A 168 51.39 -23.66 28.09
N ALA A 169 50.43 -22.99 28.74
CA ALA A 169 50.61 -22.53 30.12
C ALA A 169 50.72 -23.72 31.10
N HIS A 170 49.98 -24.80 30.87
CA HIS A 170 50.00 -26.01 31.70
C HIS A 170 51.30 -26.83 31.49
N GLU A 171 51.82 -26.92 30.26
CA GLU A 171 53.12 -27.56 29.98
C GLU A 171 54.31 -26.77 30.54
N GLY A 172 54.25 -25.43 30.52
CA GLY A 172 55.29 -24.57 31.10
C GLY A 172 55.31 -24.52 32.64
N TRP A 173 54.25 -24.99 33.30
CA TRP A 173 54.15 -25.05 34.76
C TRP A 173 54.61 -26.40 35.35
N ASN A 174 54.54 -27.48 34.57
CA ASN A 174 54.83 -28.84 35.02
C ASN A 174 56.34 -29.17 35.23
N GLY A 175 57.20 -28.14 35.28
CA GLY A 175 58.66 -28.29 35.38
C GLY A 175 59.33 -27.36 36.40
N ARG A 176 58.56 -26.72 37.29
CA ARG A 176 59.10 -25.90 38.39
C ARG A 176 58.45 -26.28 39.72
N GLU A 177 58.69 -27.51 40.16
CA GLU A 177 58.60 -27.85 41.58
C GLU A 177 59.99 -28.31 42.04
N PHE A 178 60.47 -27.64 43.09
CA PHE A 178 61.73 -27.84 43.80
C PHE A 178 61.61 -28.97 44.82
#